data_AF-A0A5C3QED8-F1
#
_entry.id   AF-A0A5C3QED8-F1
#
_cell.length_a   1.000
_cell.length_b   1.000
_cell.length_c   1.000
_cell.angle_alpha   90.00
_cell.angle_beta   90.00
_cell.angle_gamma   90.00
#
_symmetry.space_group_name_H-M   'P 1'
#
loop_
_entity.id
_entity.type
_entity.pdbx_description
1 polymer ?
#
loop_
_entity_poly.entity_id
_entity_poly.type
_entity_poly.pdbx_seq_one_letter_code
_entity_poly.pdbx_strand_id
1 'polypeptide(L)'
;MTPGTPTLAAYLPTNIRRLLRSGPDPNIFALYAQFGRYMAIASSRKTEPSNLQGLWNKEITPNWGSEYTININQQINSWPAEPLNLPETLDPLWTLLQELAERGATTAKDIYNIGRGWVAHHNTGIWRDSAPIDSAFHGFWPVAPAWLVQHLWEHYAYNPDPGSLFVRNIAYPLRKGLTEFFLDFLVEDPFDGYLVTNPSQSPEKGIADYNGENVALTYGALLTESHAKFTH
;
A
#
# COMPACT_ATOMS: atom_id res chain seq x y z
N MET A 1 30.06 13.12 15.27
CA MET A 1 29.56 14.27 14.49
C MET A 1 28.06 14.33 14.66
N THR A 2 27.52 15.49 15.01
CA THR A 2 26.08 15.70 15.19
C THR A 2 25.44 16.01 13.83
N PRO A 3 24.31 15.39 13.45
CA PRO A 3 23.54 15.80 12.29
C PRO A 3 23.18 17.30 12.37
N GLY A 4 23.34 18.05 11.28
CA GLY A 4 22.95 19.46 11.19
C GLY A 4 24.08 20.48 11.30
N THR A 5 25.31 20.08 11.61
CA THR A 5 26.49 20.95 11.44
C THR A 5 27.16 20.65 10.09
N PRO A 6 27.26 21.62 9.16
CA PRO A 6 27.87 21.39 7.86
C PRO A 6 29.34 20.98 7.99
N THR A 7 29.71 19.88 7.36
CA THR A 7 31.12 19.50 7.16
C THR A 7 31.63 20.09 5.84
N LEU A 8 32.94 20.12 5.59
CA LEU A 8 33.46 20.50 4.26
C LEU A 8 32.85 19.64 3.14
N ALA A 9 32.58 18.36 3.42
CA ALA A 9 31.96 17.44 2.47
C ALA A 9 30.53 17.88 2.08
N ALA A 10 29.81 18.63 2.93
CA ALA A 10 28.46 19.09 2.64
C ALA A 10 28.38 20.06 1.44
N TYR A 11 29.50 20.72 1.10
CA TYR A 11 29.59 21.65 -0.04
C TYR A 11 29.91 20.98 -1.37
N LEU A 12 30.20 19.67 -1.38
CA LEU A 12 30.42 18.93 -2.61
C LEU A 12 29.09 18.67 -3.34
N PRO A 13 29.10 18.52 -4.68
CA PRO A 13 27.94 18.03 -5.42
C PRO A 13 27.39 16.71 -4.85
N THR A 14 26.05 16.56 -4.80
CA THR A 14 25.38 15.39 -4.17
C THR A 14 25.83 14.05 -4.77
N ASN A 15 26.07 14.00 -6.07
CA ASN A 15 26.58 12.81 -6.75
C ASN A 15 27.97 12.37 -6.27
N ILE A 16 28.78 13.31 -5.76
CA ILE A 16 30.10 13.06 -5.16
C ILE A 16 29.95 12.70 -3.69
N ARG A 17 29.10 13.44 -2.94
CA ARG A 17 28.86 13.22 -1.50
C ARG A 17 28.47 11.77 -1.17
N ARG A 18 27.64 11.13 -2.01
CA ARG A 18 27.18 9.74 -1.82
C ARG A 18 28.27 8.68 -2.04
N LEU A 19 29.40 9.04 -2.65
CA LEU A 19 30.48 8.13 -3.04
C LEU A 19 31.73 8.27 -2.18
N LEU A 20 31.68 9.09 -1.13
CA LEU A 20 32.83 9.33 -0.25
C LEU A 20 33.25 8.04 0.47
N ARG A 21 34.47 7.58 0.20
CA ARG A 21 35.04 6.35 0.76
C ARG A 21 35.44 6.47 2.23
N SER A 22 35.67 7.69 2.72
CA SER A 22 36.02 8.00 4.12
C SER A 22 34.82 7.94 5.08
N GLY A 23 33.70 7.38 4.64
CA GLY A 23 32.40 7.46 5.28
C GLY A 23 31.54 8.57 4.67
N PRO A 24 30.21 8.38 4.56
CA PRO A 24 29.31 9.39 4.02
C PRO A 24 29.32 10.65 4.90
N ASP A 25 29.22 11.82 4.27
CA ASP A 25 28.88 13.05 4.99
C ASP A 25 27.61 12.79 5.81
N PRO A 26 27.62 12.88 7.16
CA PRO A 26 26.44 12.59 7.97
C PRO A 26 25.22 13.43 7.60
N ASN A 27 25.44 14.62 7.03
CA ASN A 27 24.37 15.49 6.54
C ASN A 27 23.66 14.95 5.28
N ILE A 28 24.20 13.93 4.61
CA ILE A 28 23.52 13.29 3.47
C ILE A 28 22.26 12.55 3.93
N PHE A 29 22.26 11.97 5.14
CA PHE A 29 21.07 11.31 5.69
C PHE A 29 19.97 12.32 6.00
N ALA A 30 20.33 13.48 6.57
CA ALA A 30 19.40 14.59 6.76
C ALA A 30 18.86 15.11 5.41
N LEU A 31 19.72 15.20 4.38
CA LEU A 31 19.30 15.56 3.03
C LEU A 31 18.30 14.54 2.46
N TYR A 32 18.53 13.23 2.60
CA TYR A 32 17.60 12.20 2.13
C TYR A 32 16.25 12.24 2.87
N ALA A 33 16.26 12.47 4.19
CA ALA A 33 15.02 12.62 4.96
C ALA A 33 14.21 13.85 4.49
N GLN A 34 14.86 14.99 4.28
CA GLN A 34 14.21 16.19 3.75
C GLN A 34 13.80 16.03 2.29
N PHE A 35 14.57 15.26 1.49
CA PHE A 35 14.20 14.94 0.12
C PHE A 35 12.95 14.07 0.07
N GLY A 36 12.80 13.08 0.97
CA GLY A 36 11.56 12.31 1.10
C GLY A 36 10.34 13.19 1.40
N ARG A 37 10.48 14.15 2.33
CA ARG A 37 9.44 15.16 2.61
C ARG A 37 9.10 16.00 1.38
N TYR A 38 10.14 16.49 0.69
CA TYR A 38 9.98 17.28 -0.53
C TYR A 38 9.23 16.50 -1.61
N MET A 39 9.59 15.23 -1.83
CA MET A 39 8.94 14.38 -2.82
C MET A 39 7.46 14.19 -2.47
N ALA A 40 7.12 13.78 -1.24
CA ALA A 40 5.73 13.61 -0.82
C ALA A 40 4.89 14.89 -1.00
N ILE A 41 5.45 16.05 -0.65
CA ILE A 41 4.77 17.34 -0.87
C ILE A 41 4.56 17.62 -2.36
N ALA A 42 5.58 17.35 -3.19
CA ALA A 42 5.56 17.65 -4.61
C ALA A 42 4.68 16.69 -5.43
N SER A 43 4.37 15.50 -4.90
CA SER A 43 3.64 14.45 -5.63
C SER A 43 2.29 14.02 -5.03
N SER A 44 1.82 14.63 -3.93
CA SER A 44 0.58 14.15 -3.24
C SER A 44 -0.22 15.24 -2.51
N ARG A 45 -0.35 16.48 -3.05
CA ARG A 45 -0.98 17.63 -2.35
C ARG A 45 -1.93 18.44 -3.23
N LYS A 46 -3.07 17.85 -3.64
CA LYS A 46 -4.01 18.30 -4.70
C LYS A 46 -3.80 17.63 -6.06
N THR A 47 -3.28 16.41 -6.03
CA THR A 47 -3.12 15.55 -7.19
C THR A 47 -3.78 14.21 -6.86
N GLU A 48 -3.64 13.24 -7.76
CA GLU A 48 -3.67 11.83 -7.40
C GLU A 48 -2.56 11.49 -6.37
N PRO A 49 -2.67 10.39 -5.61
CA PRO A 49 -1.57 9.97 -4.75
C PRO A 49 -0.31 9.66 -5.57
N SER A 50 0.85 9.67 -4.91
CA SER A 50 2.11 9.34 -5.58
C SER A 50 2.09 7.90 -6.08
N ASN A 51 2.29 7.70 -7.38
CA ASN A 51 2.41 6.36 -7.98
C ASN A 51 3.84 5.81 -7.87
N LEU A 52 4.18 4.72 -8.56
CA LEU A 52 5.54 4.13 -8.55
C LEU A 52 6.69 5.11 -8.87
N GLN A 53 6.41 6.18 -9.59
CA GLN A 53 7.38 7.22 -9.98
C GLN A 53 7.00 8.61 -9.43
N GLY A 54 6.10 8.67 -8.44
CA GLY A 54 5.53 9.93 -7.94
C GLY A 54 4.63 10.59 -8.97
N LEU A 55 5.17 11.60 -9.66
CA LEU A 55 4.55 12.26 -10.83
C LEU A 55 5.50 12.35 -12.03
N TRP A 56 6.69 11.75 -11.95
CA TRP A 56 7.79 11.99 -12.88
C TRP A 56 8.07 10.77 -13.75
N ASN A 57 7.38 10.72 -14.89
CA ASN A 57 7.60 9.72 -15.92
C ASN A 57 7.85 10.39 -17.29
N LYS A 58 8.81 9.88 -18.07
CA LYS A 58 9.09 10.33 -19.44
C LYS A 58 8.70 9.31 -20.50
N GLU A 59 8.36 8.09 -20.08
CA GLU A 59 8.15 6.94 -20.97
C GLU A 59 6.66 6.79 -21.26
N ILE A 60 6.31 6.43 -22.49
CA ILE A 60 4.91 6.13 -22.85
C ILE A 60 4.46 4.82 -22.20
N THR A 61 5.38 3.86 -22.08
CA THR A 61 5.18 2.54 -21.49
C THR A 61 6.18 2.34 -20.35
N PRO A 62 5.98 2.99 -19.19
CA PRO A 62 6.88 2.87 -18.05
C PRO A 62 6.84 1.47 -17.45
N ASN A 63 7.90 1.09 -16.72
CA ASN A 63 7.93 -0.16 -15.97
C ASN A 63 6.73 -0.27 -15.01
N TRP A 64 6.03 -1.42 -15.07
CA TRP A 64 4.80 -1.68 -14.29
C TRP A 64 3.71 -0.61 -14.45
N GLY A 65 3.64 0.03 -15.62
CA GLY A 65 2.64 1.05 -15.94
C GLY A 65 2.77 2.35 -15.13
N SER A 66 3.77 2.46 -14.25
CA SER A 66 3.86 3.53 -13.25
C SER A 66 2.55 3.69 -12.46
N GLU A 67 1.88 2.57 -12.16
CA GLU A 67 0.57 2.53 -11.51
C GLU A 67 0.66 2.58 -9.97
N TYR A 68 -0.44 2.26 -9.29
CA TYR A 68 -0.47 2.03 -7.85
C TYR A 68 -0.39 0.53 -7.58
N THR A 69 0.82 0.06 -7.33
CA THR A 69 1.03 -1.27 -6.76
C THR A 69 0.79 -1.20 -5.25
N ILE A 70 -0.33 -1.75 -4.82
CA ILE A 70 -0.84 -1.69 -3.44
C ILE A 70 -0.53 -2.94 -2.62
N ASN A 71 0.42 -3.77 -3.08
CA ASN A 71 0.96 -4.87 -2.29
C ASN A 71 2.25 -4.54 -1.52
N ILE A 72 2.76 -3.31 -1.63
CA ILE A 72 3.79 -2.71 -0.78
C ILE A 72 4.09 -1.26 -1.21
N ASN A 73 4.16 -0.99 -2.51
CA ASN A 73 4.74 0.26 -3.03
C ASN A 73 3.93 1.49 -2.60
N GLN A 74 2.61 1.41 -2.70
CA GLN A 74 1.75 2.53 -2.29
C GLN A 74 1.78 2.77 -0.78
N GLN A 75 1.95 1.71 0.02
CA GLN A 75 2.14 1.81 1.46
C GLN A 75 3.45 2.53 1.78
N ILE A 76 4.56 2.15 1.12
CA ILE A 76 5.86 2.82 1.26
C ILE A 76 5.76 4.31 0.93
N ASN A 77 5.07 4.66 -0.16
CA ASN A 77 4.86 6.05 -0.56
C ASN A 77 4.16 6.88 0.53
N SER A 78 3.32 6.23 1.35
CA SER A 78 2.45 6.88 2.33
C SER A 78 3.01 6.85 3.76
N TRP A 79 3.90 5.91 4.09
CA TRP A 79 4.57 5.81 5.40
C TRP A 79 5.21 7.10 5.93
N PRO A 80 5.88 7.96 5.13
CA PRO A 80 6.52 9.15 5.68
C PRO A 80 5.53 10.25 6.06
N ALA A 81 4.25 10.18 5.66
CA ALA A 81 3.30 11.28 5.83
C ALA A 81 3.13 11.69 7.30
N GLU A 82 2.76 10.75 8.17
CA GLU A 82 2.55 11.04 9.59
C GLU A 82 3.87 11.31 10.35
N PRO A 83 4.89 10.42 10.31
CA PRO A 83 6.10 10.60 11.10
C PRO A 83 6.90 11.87 10.72
N LEU A 84 6.76 12.34 9.48
CA LEU A 84 7.44 13.55 9.01
C LEU A 84 6.55 14.80 9.03
N ASN A 85 5.38 14.74 9.67
CA ASN A 85 4.45 15.85 9.86
C ASN A 85 4.00 16.45 8.51
N LEU A 86 3.48 15.59 7.65
CA LEU A 86 2.90 15.87 6.33
C LEU A 86 1.55 15.14 6.13
N PRO A 87 0.63 15.10 7.12
CA PRO A 87 -0.61 14.32 7.04
C PRO A 87 -1.46 14.69 5.81
N GLU A 88 -1.43 15.94 5.37
CA GLU A 88 -2.15 16.42 4.19
C GLU A 88 -1.68 15.77 2.87
N THR A 89 -0.55 15.04 2.89
CA THR A 89 -0.10 14.26 1.72
C THR A 89 -0.87 12.95 1.54
N LEU A 90 -1.68 12.55 2.54
CA LEU A 90 -2.56 11.39 2.47
C LEU A 90 -3.95 11.71 1.91
N ASP A 91 -4.33 12.99 1.79
CA ASP A 91 -5.66 13.37 1.28
C ASP A 91 -6.00 12.70 -0.07
N PRO A 92 -5.09 12.61 -1.05
CA PRO A 92 -5.34 11.89 -2.29
C PRO A 92 -5.55 10.38 -2.11
N LEU A 93 -4.90 9.77 -1.12
CA LEU A 93 -5.05 8.34 -0.83
C LEU A 93 -6.46 8.05 -0.31
N TRP A 94 -7.06 8.96 0.47
CA TRP A 94 -8.44 8.82 0.93
C TRP A 94 -9.43 8.85 -0.21
N THR A 95 -9.22 9.71 -1.20
CA THR A 95 -10.03 9.74 -2.42
C THR A 95 -9.87 8.45 -3.21
N LEU A 96 -8.62 8.00 -3.42
CA LEU A 96 -8.35 6.73 -4.11
C LEU A 96 -9.07 5.57 -3.44
N LEU A 97 -8.99 5.45 -2.11
CA LEU A 97 -9.64 4.36 -1.37
C LEU A 97 -11.17 4.40 -1.46
N GLN A 98 -11.79 5.57 -1.41
CA GLN A 98 -13.25 5.71 -1.56
C GLN A 98 -13.72 5.27 -2.94
N GLU A 99 -13.08 5.75 -4.00
CA GLU A 99 -13.45 5.39 -5.37
C GLU A 99 -13.12 3.92 -5.68
N LEU A 100 -12.01 3.41 -5.12
CA LEU A 100 -11.65 1.99 -5.21
C LEU A 100 -12.65 1.10 -4.48
N ALA A 101 -13.19 1.53 -3.34
CA ALA A 101 -14.22 0.80 -2.62
C ALA A 101 -15.53 0.73 -3.41
N GLU A 102 -15.94 1.81 -4.07
CA GLU A 102 -17.11 1.82 -4.96
C GLU A 102 -16.95 0.83 -6.11
N ARG A 103 -15.79 0.84 -6.79
CA ARG A 103 -15.50 -0.11 -7.86
C ARG A 103 -15.36 -1.54 -7.32
N GLY A 104 -14.70 -1.70 -6.19
CA GLY A 104 -14.43 -2.95 -5.50
C GLY A 104 -15.67 -3.67 -5.00
N ALA A 105 -16.77 -2.96 -4.72
CA ALA A 105 -18.05 -3.59 -4.41
C ALA A 105 -18.61 -4.37 -5.61
N THR A 106 -18.40 -3.87 -6.84
CA THR A 106 -18.77 -4.60 -8.07
C THR A 106 -17.91 -5.84 -8.23
N THR A 107 -16.60 -5.72 -8.01
CA THR A 107 -15.66 -6.86 -8.06
C THR A 107 -15.99 -7.93 -7.02
N ALA A 108 -16.33 -7.54 -5.79
CA ALA A 108 -16.75 -8.46 -4.73
C ALA A 108 -17.97 -9.30 -5.17
N LYS A 109 -18.95 -8.64 -5.80
CA LYS A 109 -20.14 -9.32 -6.29
C LYS A 109 -19.85 -10.22 -7.49
N ASP A 110 -19.18 -9.69 -8.51
CA ASP A 110 -19.06 -10.37 -9.80
C ASP A 110 -18.02 -11.50 -9.79
N ILE A 111 -16.94 -11.36 -9.02
CA ILE A 111 -15.86 -12.35 -8.93
C ILE A 111 -16.08 -13.33 -7.78
N TYR A 112 -16.52 -12.83 -6.62
CA TYR A 112 -16.59 -13.64 -5.39
C TYR A 112 -18.03 -14.04 -5.01
N ASN A 113 -19.05 -13.54 -5.72
CA ASN A 113 -20.46 -13.72 -5.35
C ASN A 113 -20.77 -13.20 -3.92
N ILE A 114 -20.03 -12.19 -3.47
CA ILE A 114 -20.19 -11.55 -2.16
C ILE A 114 -20.90 -10.22 -2.35
N GLY A 115 -22.10 -10.09 -1.77
CA GLY A 115 -22.95 -8.90 -1.92
C GLY A 115 -22.66 -7.76 -0.95
N ARG A 116 -21.74 -7.94 0.01
CA ARG A 116 -21.40 -6.96 1.05
C ARG A 116 -19.94 -6.56 0.94
N GLY A 117 -19.65 -5.31 1.33
CA GLY A 117 -18.27 -4.83 1.37
C GLY A 117 -17.67 -4.56 -0.01
N TRP A 118 -16.34 -4.54 -0.06
CA TRP A 118 -15.56 -4.26 -1.26
C TRP A 118 -14.21 -4.98 -1.20
N VAL A 119 -13.61 -5.21 -2.36
CA VAL A 119 -12.29 -5.83 -2.51
C VAL A 119 -11.49 -5.15 -3.62
N ALA A 120 -10.17 -5.22 -3.51
CA ALA A 120 -9.21 -4.88 -4.55
C ALA A 120 -8.04 -5.86 -4.49
N HIS A 121 -7.18 -5.85 -5.51
CA HIS A 121 -6.06 -6.78 -5.64
C HIS A 121 -4.72 -6.04 -5.63
N HIS A 122 -3.62 -6.66 -6.06
CA HIS A 122 -2.27 -6.10 -5.87
C HIS A 122 -2.02 -4.75 -6.57
N ASN A 123 -2.77 -4.43 -7.62
CA ASN A 123 -2.61 -3.22 -8.42
C ASN A 123 -3.94 -2.50 -8.63
N THR A 124 -3.86 -1.17 -8.80
CA THR A 124 -4.95 -0.32 -9.30
C THR A 124 -4.37 0.83 -10.13
N GLY A 125 -5.19 1.41 -11.01
CA GLY A 125 -4.83 2.57 -11.83
C GLY A 125 -5.64 3.83 -11.51
N ILE A 126 -5.51 4.84 -12.38
CA ILE A 126 -6.32 6.07 -12.33
C ILE A 126 -7.83 5.79 -12.50
N TRP A 127 -8.18 4.66 -13.12
CA TRP A 127 -9.56 4.21 -13.32
C TRP A 127 -10.11 3.37 -12.16
N ARG A 128 -9.32 3.19 -11.09
CA ARG A 128 -9.68 2.44 -9.88
C ARG A 128 -10.01 0.97 -10.15
N ASP A 129 -9.33 0.37 -11.12
CA ASP A 129 -9.46 -1.06 -11.41
C ASP A 129 -9.18 -1.89 -10.16
N SER A 130 -10.17 -2.68 -9.74
CA SER A 130 -10.12 -3.49 -8.53
C SER A 130 -10.10 -4.99 -8.81
N ALA A 131 -10.22 -5.41 -10.07
CA ALA A 131 -10.12 -6.80 -10.48
C ALA A 131 -8.66 -7.30 -10.42
N PRO A 132 -8.40 -8.61 -10.26
CA PRO A 132 -7.05 -9.14 -10.34
C PRO A 132 -6.49 -8.94 -11.77
N ILE A 133 -5.25 -8.45 -11.87
CA ILE A 133 -4.55 -8.22 -13.15
C ILE A 133 -3.29 -9.09 -13.24
N ASP A 134 -2.63 -9.07 -14.40
CA ASP A 134 -1.43 -9.86 -14.72
C ASP A 134 -1.66 -11.37 -14.69
N SER A 135 -1.16 -12.08 -13.68
CA SER A 135 -1.22 -13.54 -13.58
C SER A 135 -1.67 -13.97 -12.18
N ALA A 136 -2.20 -15.19 -12.03
CA ALA A 136 -2.60 -15.70 -10.71
C ALA A 136 -1.46 -15.69 -9.67
N PHE A 137 -0.21 -15.75 -10.12
CA PHE A 137 0.99 -15.77 -9.27
C PHE A 137 1.28 -14.45 -8.55
N HIS A 138 0.78 -13.32 -9.08
CA HIS A 138 0.97 -11.99 -8.49
C HIS A 138 -0.37 -11.28 -8.25
N GLY A 139 -1.31 -11.50 -9.18
CA GLY A 139 -2.59 -10.82 -9.34
C GLY A 139 -3.67 -11.17 -8.34
N PHE A 140 -3.75 -12.45 -7.93
CA PHE A 140 -4.85 -12.92 -7.09
C PHE A 140 -4.57 -12.68 -5.60
N TRP A 141 -4.42 -11.42 -5.20
CA TRP A 141 -4.11 -11.05 -3.81
C TRP A 141 -5.16 -10.09 -3.21
N PRO A 142 -6.32 -10.60 -2.76
CA PRO A 142 -7.47 -9.80 -2.34
C PRO A 142 -7.29 -9.07 -0.99
N VAL A 143 -6.14 -9.23 -0.33
CA VAL A 143 -5.81 -8.58 0.95
C VAL A 143 -5.01 -7.30 0.82
N ALA A 144 -4.62 -6.92 -0.40
CA ALA A 144 -3.94 -5.65 -0.65
C ALA A 144 -4.64 -4.43 -0.03
N PRO A 145 -5.97 -4.25 -0.18
CA PRO A 145 -6.67 -3.17 0.47
C PRO A 145 -6.60 -3.25 2.01
N ALA A 146 -6.50 -4.45 2.60
CA ALA A 146 -6.41 -4.61 4.06
C ALA A 146 -5.12 -4.04 4.64
N TRP A 147 -4.03 -4.10 3.88
CA TRP A 147 -2.81 -3.38 4.24
C TRP A 147 -2.97 -1.87 4.05
N LEU A 148 -3.51 -1.46 2.90
CA LEU A 148 -3.62 -0.04 2.57
C LEU A 148 -4.52 0.73 3.55
N VAL A 149 -5.61 0.12 4.04
CA VAL A 149 -6.50 0.75 5.03
C VAL A 149 -5.87 0.87 6.43
N GLN A 150 -4.70 0.27 6.70
CA GLN A 150 -3.99 0.52 7.97
C GLN A 150 -3.62 2.00 8.11
N HIS A 151 -3.35 2.70 7.00
CA HIS A 151 -3.11 4.14 7.02
C HIS A 151 -4.29 4.94 7.57
N LEU A 152 -5.54 4.46 7.43
CA LEU A 152 -6.71 5.12 8.02
C LEU A 152 -6.64 5.11 9.55
N TRP A 153 -6.19 3.98 10.12
CA TRP A 153 -5.98 3.85 11.56
C TRP A 153 -4.76 4.65 12.01
N GLU A 154 -3.64 4.59 11.28
CA GLU A 154 -2.44 5.36 11.60
C GLU A 154 -2.75 6.87 11.62
N HIS A 155 -3.43 7.39 10.61
CA HIS A 155 -3.83 8.80 10.56
C HIS A 155 -4.63 9.21 11.80
N TYR A 156 -5.62 8.40 12.18
CA TYR A 156 -6.37 8.62 13.42
C TYR A 156 -5.48 8.52 14.66
N ALA A 157 -4.56 7.56 14.74
CA ALA A 157 -3.69 7.35 15.89
C ALA A 157 -2.71 8.51 16.12
N TYR A 158 -2.26 9.18 15.05
CA TYR A 158 -1.41 10.37 15.15
C TYR A 158 -2.16 11.61 15.66
N ASN A 159 -3.46 11.73 15.37
CA ASN A 159 -4.31 12.81 15.89
C ASN A 159 -5.72 12.29 16.26
N PRO A 160 -5.89 11.68 17.45
CA PRO A 160 -7.12 11.01 17.81
C PRO A 160 -8.30 11.96 18.00
N ASP A 161 -9.23 11.95 17.04
CA ASP A 161 -10.54 12.59 17.14
C ASP A 161 -11.65 11.64 16.65
N PRO A 162 -12.28 10.88 17.55
CA PRO A 162 -13.37 9.96 17.21
C PRO A 162 -14.60 10.67 16.62
N GLY A 163 -14.76 11.96 16.91
CA GLY A 163 -15.88 12.78 16.43
C GLY A 163 -15.65 13.36 15.04
N SER A 164 -14.43 13.25 14.50
CA SER A 164 -14.03 13.89 13.25
C SER A 164 -14.84 13.40 12.05
N LEU A 165 -14.99 14.29 11.06
CA LEU A 165 -15.56 13.94 9.76
C LEU A 165 -14.72 12.90 9.03
N PHE A 166 -13.39 12.89 9.24
CA PHE A 166 -12.51 11.85 8.70
C PHE A 166 -12.92 10.46 9.20
N VAL A 167 -13.07 10.28 10.51
CA VAL A 167 -13.47 8.99 11.08
C VAL A 167 -14.84 8.57 10.57
N ARG A 168 -15.82 9.48 10.62
CA ARG A 168 -17.22 9.19 10.27
C ARG A 168 -17.45 8.91 8.80
N ASN A 169 -16.80 9.66 7.91
CA ASN A 169 -17.11 9.65 6.48
C ASN A 169 -16.10 8.84 5.66
N ILE A 170 -14.86 8.65 6.16
CA ILE A 170 -13.78 8.01 5.41
C ILE A 170 -13.32 6.74 6.13
N ALA A 171 -12.71 6.87 7.31
CA ALA A 171 -12.01 5.75 7.94
C ALA A 171 -12.94 4.60 8.31
N TYR A 172 -14.06 4.90 8.97
CA TYR A 172 -14.99 3.86 9.43
C TYR A 172 -15.73 3.18 8.28
N PRO A 173 -16.36 3.88 7.31
CA PRO A 173 -17.03 3.23 6.19
C PRO A 173 -16.11 2.32 5.37
N LEU A 174 -14.89 2.77 5.08
CA LEU A 174 -13.91 1.98 4.31
C LEU A 174 -13.51 0.70 5.05
N ARG A 175 -13.13 0.81 6.34
CA ARG A 175 -12.75 -0.35 7.15
C ARG A 175 -13.91 -1.31 7.35
N LYS A 176 -15.11 -0.77 7.63
CA LYS A 176 -16.32 -1.58 7.79
C LYS A 176 -16.62 -2.38 6.52
N GLY A 177 -16.62 -1.73 5.36
CA GLY A 177 -16.90 -2.40 4.10
C GLY A 177 -15.87 -3.49 3.80
N LEU A 178 -14.59 -3.24 4.06
CA LEU A 178 -13.57 -4.27 3.84
C LEU A 178 -13.71 -5.45 4.82
N THR A 179 -14.07 -5.17 6.06
CA THR A 179 -14.35 -6.20 7.07
C THR A 179 -15.56 -7.04 6.69
N GLU A 180 -16.62 -6.42 6.19
CA GLU A 180 -17.81 -7.13 5.69
C GLU A 180 -17.47 -8.08 4.54
N PHE A 181 -16.57 -7.68 3.63
CA PHE A 181 -16.06 -8.59 2.60
C PHE A 181 -15.31 -9.77 3.21
N PHE A 182 -14.35 -9.54 4.12
CA PHE A 182 -13.59 -10.64 4.73
C PHE A 182 -14.45 -11.61 5.53
N LEU A 183 -15.48 -11.14 6.23
CA LEU A 183 -16.40 -12.01 6.95
C LEU A 183 -17.14 -12.99 6.04
N ASP A 184 -17.40 -12.62 4.78
CA ASP A 184 -18.03 -13.50 3.78
C ASP A 184 -17.01 -14.26 2.91
N PHE A 185 -15.76 -13.80 2.87
CA PHE A 185 -14.68 -14.40 2.08
C PHE A 185 -13.90 -15.49 2.82
N LEU A 186 -13.77 -15.37 4.14
CA LEU A 186 -13.04 -16.34 4.96
C LEU A 186 -13.77 -17.70 4.99
N VAL A 187 -13.01 -18.78 4.90
CA VAL A 187 -13.50 -20.16 4.99
C VAL A 187 -12.79 -20.90 6.12
N GLU A 188 -13.42 -21.93 6.67
CA GLU A 188 -12.77 -22.80 7.66
C GLU A 188 -11.68 -23.65 6.99
N ASP A 189 -10.49 -23.65 7.57
CA ASP A 189 -9.40 -24.55 7.19
C ASP A 189 -9.81 -26.01 7.51
N PRO A 190 -9.79 -26.92 6.52
CA PRO A 190 -10.16 -28.31 6.74
C PRO A 190 -9.24 -29.07 7.71
N PHE A 191 -8.05 -28.56 8.05
CA PHE A 191 -7.09 -29.23 8.92
C PHE A 191 -7.22 -28.86 10.39
N ASP A 192 -7.43 -27.58 10.71
CA ASP A 192 -7.41 -27.08 12.08
C ASP A 192 -8.63 -26.23 12.48
N GLY A 193 -9.55 -25.96 11.53
CA GLY A 193 -10.81 -25.26 11.77
C GLY A 193 -10.68 -23.75 11.98
N TYR A 194 -9.51 -23.14 11.76
CA TYR A 194 -9.38 -21.69 11.78
C TYR A 194 -9.99 -21.06 10.52
N LEU A 195 -10.52 -19.84 10.65
CA LEU A 195 -10.89 -19.04 9.48
C LEU A 195 -9.63 -18.56 8.76
N VAL A 196 -9.57 -18.88 7.46
CA VAL A 196 -8.45 -18.56 6.56
C VAL A 196 -8.96 -18.03 5.23
N THR A 197 -8.09 -17.32 4.53
CA THR A 197 -8.29 -16.90 3.14
C THR A 197 -8.05 -18.06 2.18
N ASN A 198 -8.92 -18.19 1.17
CA ASN A 198 -8.77 -19.17 0.09
C ASN A 198 -9.42 -18.67 -1.22
N PRO A 199 -8.67 -18.57 -2.33
CA PRO A 199 -7.24 -18.84 -2.45
C PRO A 199 -6.38 -17.71 -1.84
N SER A 200 -5.23 -18.08 -1.29
CA SER A 200 -4.28 -17.20 -0.60
C SER A 200 -2.89 -17.32 -1.21
N GLN A 201 -2.07 -16.27 -1.09
CA GLN A 201 -0.67 -16.33 -1.53
C GLN A 201 0.22 -15.41 -0.69
N SER A 202 1.50 -15.77 -0.57
CA SER A 202 2.53 -14.83 -0.15
C SER A 202 2.97 -14.07 -1.40
N PRO A 203 2.82 -12.74 -1.46
CA PRO A 203 3.09 -11.97 -2.67
C PRO A 203 4.40 -12.37 -3.33
N GLU A 204 4.29 -12.78 -4.61
CA GLU A 204 5.40 -13.06 -5.51
C GLU A 204 6.36 -14.16 -5.04
N LYS A 205 5.93 -14.99 -4.08
CA LYS A 205 6.72 -16.12 -3.59
C LYS A 205 5.95 -17.42 -3.78
N GLY A 206 6.52 -18.26 -4.63
CA GLY A 206 6.11 -19.64 -4.81
C GLY A 206 6.08 -20.47 -3.53
N ILE A 207 5.16 -21.42 -3.46
CA ILE A 207 4.94 -22.27 -2.28
C ILE A 207 5.61 -23.63 -2.46
N ALA A 208 5.58 -24.15 -3.69
CA ALA A 208 6.27 -25.37 -4.09
C ALA A 208 6.43 -25.41 -5.62
N ASP A 209 7.40 -26.17 -6.11
CA ASP A 209 7.43 -26.60 -7.50
C ASP A 209 6.71 -27.95 -7.64
N TYR A 210 5.69 -28.01 -8.49
CA TYR A 210 5.02 -29.25 -8.88
C TYR A 210 5.27 -29.50 -10.37
N ASN A 211 5.97 -30.58 -10.71
CA ASN A 211 6.37 -30.91 -12.09
C ASN A 211 7.12 -29.79 -12.84
N GLY A 212 7.88 -28.94 -12.14
CA GLY A 212 8.62 -27.82 -12.72
C GLY A 212 7.78 -26.56 -12.94
N GLU A 213 6.51 -26.55 -12.52
CA GLU A 213 5.68 -25.36 -12.45
C GLU A 213 5.54 -24.89 -11.01
N ASN A 214 5.65 -23.58 -10.82
CA ASN A 214 5.60 -22.98 -9.50
C ASN A 214 4.15 -22.75 -9.05
N VAL A 215 3.77 -23.33 -7.91
CA VAL A 215 2.43 -23.21 -7.32
C VAL A 215 2.37 -21.98 -6.43
N ALA A 216 1.47 -21.04 -6.76
CA ALA A 216 1.35 -19.76 -6.07
C ALA A 216 0.26 -19.72 -4.98
N LEU A 217 -0.79 -20.53 -5.11
CA LEU A 217 -1.98 -20.44 -4.28
C LEU A 217 -1.99 -21.53 -3.18
N THR A 218 -2.40 -21.14 -1.97
CA THR A 218 -2.54 -21.99 -0.78
C THR A 218 -3.74 -21.56 0.06
N TYR A 219 -3.99 -22.29 1.14
CA TYR A 219 -4.78 -21.84 2.28
C TYR A 219 -3.91 -20.97 3.20
N GLY A 220 -4.45 -19.83 3.63
CA GLY A 220 -3.96 -19.07 4.78
C GLY A 220 -2.48 -18.67 4.79
N ALA A 221 -1.97 -18.06 3.71
CA ALA A 221 -0.60 -17.56 3.69
C ALA A 221 -0.37 -16.51 4.79
N LEU A 222 0.75 -16.56 5.51
CA LEU A 222 1.00 -15.76 6.73
C LEU A 222 0.74 -14.26 6.55
N LEU A 223 1.22 -13.66 5.44
CA LEU A 223 1.01 -12.24 5.17
C LEU A 223 -0.47 -11.93 4.89
N THR A 224 -1.18 -12.83 4.24
CA THR A 224 -2.62 -12.69 3.97
C THR A 224 -3.41 -12.77 5.27
N GLU A 225 -3.05 -13.73 6.13
CA GLU A 225 -3.70 -13.92 7.42
C GLU A 225 -3.43 -12.77 8.39
N SER A 226 -2.22 -12.21 8.41
CA SER A 226 -1.96 -11.03 9.25
C SER A 226 -2.85 -9.87 8.83
N HIS A 227 -2.96 -9.58 7.53
CA HIS A 227 -3.75 -8.43 7.06
C HIS A 227 -5.26 -8.66 7.17
N ALA A 228 -5.76 -9.86 6.86
CA ALA A 228 -7.17 -10.19 6.98
C ALA A 228 -7.63 -10.09 8.45
N LYS A 229 -6.85 -10.62 9.40
CA LYS A 229 -7.22 -10.65 10.82
C LYS A 229 -7.15 -9.29 11.53
N PHE A 230 -6.35 -8.34 11.03
CA PHE A 230 -6.29 -6.97 11.57
C PHE A 230 -7.39 -6.04 11.04
N THR A 231 -8.27 -6.50 10.16
CA THR A 231 -9.42 -5.69 9.73
C THR A 231 -10.53 -5.61 10.79
N HIS A 232 -10.62 -6.61 11.68
CA HIS A 232 -11.59 -6.72 12.78
C HIS A 232 -11.33 -5.73 13.94
#